data_AF-A0A510IB23-F1
#
_entry.id   AF-A0A510IB23-F1
#
_cell.length_a   1.000
_cell.length_b   1.000
_cell.length_c   1.000
_cell.angle_alpha   90.00
_cell.angle_beta   90.00
_cell.angle_gamma   90.00
#
_symmetry.space_group_name_H-M   'P 1'
#
loop_
_entity.id
_entity.type
_entity.pdbx_description
1 polymer ?
#
loop_
_entity_poly.entity_id
_entity_poly.type
_entity_poly.pdbx_seq_one_letter_code
_entity_poly.pdbx_strand_id
1 'polypeptide(L)'
;MVFIQGVLIAFFLFASSIKVIGWVKPIFEPQLAFFHKYGLNRAAMFLVGMIEATGAILMLIGLLSANNLLSAIGASFIVFTSVGAMFFHFRFDTWKDAIPSIVTLLLSLLVASPLIEFVALI
;
A
#
# COMPACT_ATOMS: atom_id res chain seq x y z
N MET A 1 0.51 6.10 -16.84
CA MET A 1 0.14 4.98 -15.97
C MET A 1 1.33 4.12 -15.56
N VAL A 2 2.15 3.63 -16.51
CA VAL A 2 3.36 2.82 -16.20
C VAL A 2 4.29 3.46 -15.16
N PHE A 3 4.58 4.76 -15.28
CA PHE A 3 5.44 5.45 -14.32
C PHE A 3 4.88 5.44 -12.88
N ILE A 4 3.60 5.82 -12.70
CA ILE A 4 2.93 5.83 -11.39
C ILE A 4 2.93 4.43 -10.78
N GLN A 5 2.58 3.43 -11.59
CA GLN A 5 2.57 2.03 -11.17
C GLN A 5 3.98 1.56 -10.77
N GLY A 6 5.02 1.90 -11.54
CA GLY A 6 6.41 1.59 -11.20
C GLY A 6 6.85 2.22 -9.87
N VAL A 7 6.47 3.47 -9.60
CA VAL A 7 6.72 4.14 -8.32
C VAL A 7 6.02 3.41 -7.17
N LEU A 8 4.74 3.06 -7.33
CA LEU A 8 3.98 2.31 -6.32
C LEU A 8 4.59 0.93 -6.06
N ILE A 9 4.95 0.19 -7.11
CA ILE A 9 5.61 -1.13 -6.99
C ILE A 9 6.91 -0.99 -6.20
N ALA A 10 7.81 -0.08 -6.59
CA ALA A 10 9.09 0.09 -5.93
C ALA A 10 8.92 0.48 -4.44
N PHE A 11 8.06 1.47 -4.18
CA PHE A 11 7.79 1.94 -2.82
C PHE A 11 7.21 0.85 -1.93
N PHE A 12 6.16 0.15 -2.38
CA PHE A 12 5.46 -0.84 -1.57
C PHE A 12 6.20 -2.17 -1.47
N LEU A 13 7.00 -2.59 -2.46
CA LEU A 13 7.92 -3.73 -2.29
C LEU A 13 8.98 -3.43 -1.24
N PHE A 14 9.57 -2.23 -1.28
CA PHE A 14 10.56 -1.83 -0.30
C PHE A 14 9.94 -1.73 1.11
N ALA A 15 8.86 -0.98 1.26
CA ALA A 15 8.17 -0.79 2.54
C ALA A 15 7.68 -2.12 3.13
N SER A 16 7.07 -2.98 2.33
CA SER A 16 6.59 -4.29 2.78
C SER A 16 7.72 -5.24 3.17
N SER A 17 8.83 -5.27 2.42
CA SER A 17 10.01 -6.09 2.78
C SER A 17 10.53 -5.75 4.18
N ILE A 18 10.50 -4.47 4.55
CA ILE A 18 10.90 -3.99 5.87
C ILE A 18 9.87 -4.43 6.91
N LYS A 19 8.56 -4.26 6.65
CA LYS A 19 7.51 -4.70 7.59
C LYS A 19 7.49 -6.21 7.81
N VAL A 20 7.82 -7.01 6.79
CA VAL A 20 7.83 -8.48 6.86
C VAL A 20 9.11 -8.97 7.53
N ILE A 21 10.28 -8.56 7.03
CA ILE A 21 11.58 -9.13 7.43
C ILE A 21 12.24 -8.32 8.57
N GLY A 22 12.06 -7.00 8.61
CA GLY A 22 12.67 -6.13 9.61
C GLY A 22 14.17 -5.87 9.42
N TRP A 23 14.66 -6.01 8.18
CA TRP A 23 16.08 -5.94 7.83
C TRP A 23 16.68 -4.51 7.89
N VAL A 24 15.88 -3.47 7.64
CA VAL A 24 16.34 -2.07 7.73
C VAL A 24 15.87 -1.45 9.05
N LYS A 25 16.64 -1.66 10.12
CA LYS A 25 16.28 -1.23 11.49
C LYS A 25 15.91 0.25 11.63
N PRO A 26 16.63 1.21 11.02
CA PRO A 26 16.26 2.63 11.11
C PRO A 26 14.88 2.99 10.53
N ILE A 27 14.30 2.13 9.68
CA ILE A 27 12.95 2.33 9.11
C ILE A 27 11.93 1.41 9.81
N PHE A 28 12.35 0.22 10.21
CA PHE A 28 11.50 -0.74 10.89
C PHE A 28 11.04 -0.28 12.27
N GLU A 29 11.96 0.20 13.13
CA GLU A 29 11.63 0.57 14.51
C GLU A 29 10.66 1.77 14.57
N PRO A 30 10.80 2.83 13.75
CA PRO A 30 9.79 3.89 13.68
C PRO A 30 8.43 3.39 13.19
N GLN A 31 8.39 2.51 12.19
CA GLN A 31 7.12 1.90 11.74
C GLN A 31 6.47 1.13 12.89
N LEU A 32 7.22 0.29 13.60
CA LEU A 32 6.70 -0.47 14.73
C LEU A 32 6.19 0.45 15.86
N ALA A 33 6.90 1.56 16.12
CA ALA A 33 6.46 2.56 17.09
C ALA A 33 5.14 3.23 16.70
N PHE A 34 4.91 3.54 15.40
CA PHE A 34 3.61 4.01 14.93
C PHE A 34 2.51 2.97 15.17
N PHE A 35 2.76 1.70 14.84
CA PHE A 35 1.78 0.63 15.11
C PHE A 35 1.45 0.54 16.61
N HIS A 36 2.45 0.57 17.49
CA HIS A 36 2.21 0.58 18.94
C HIS A 36 1.44 1.81 19.41
N LYS A 37 1.75 3.00 18.88
CA LYS A 37 1.01 4.24 19.15
C LYS A 37 -0.47 4.10 18.77
N TYR A 38 -0.78 3.37 17.71
CA TYR A 38 -2.13 3.10 17.23
C TYR A 38 -2.86 1.97 17.97
N GLY A 39 -2.27 1.42 19.03
CA GLY A 39 -2.82 0.27 19.77
C GLY A 39 -2.66 -1.06 19.03
N LEU A 40 -1.82 -1.11 18.01
CA LEU A 40 -1.50 -2.32 17.24
C LEU A 40 -0.19 -2.95 17.73
N ASN A 41 0.10 -4.14 17.21
CA ASN A 41 1.30 -4.90 17.57
C ASN A 41 2.13 -5.27 16.32
N ARG A 42 3.27 -5.93 16.56
CA ARG A 42 4.16 -6.40 15.50
C ARG A 42 3.48 -7.33 14.48
N ALA A 43 2.51 -8.14 14.92
CA ALA A 43 1.77 -9.03 14.04
C ALA A 43 0.86 -8.25 13.09
N ALA A 44 0.20 -7.19 13.55
CA ALA A 44 -0.56 -6.29 12.68
C ALA A 44 0.35 -5.63 11.62
N MET A 45 1.55 -5.16 12.02
CA MET A 45 2.52 -4.60 11.06
C MET A 45 2.96 -5.64 10.03
N PHE A 46 3.16 -6.90 10.44
CA PHE A 46 3.47 -7.99 9.54
C PHE A 46 2.33 -8.23 8.53
N LEU A 47 1.08 -8.27 8.99
CA LEU A 47 -0.10 -8.46 8.13
C LEU A 47 -0.25 -7.32 7.12
N VAL A 48 -0.07 -6.07 7.54
CA VAL A 48 -0.06 -4.92 6.62
C VAL A 48 1.05 -5.09 5.57
N GLY A 49 2.26 -5.48 6.00
CA GLY A 49 3.35 -5.79 5.08
C GLY A 49 3.01 -6.89 4.08
N MET A 50 2.34 -7.96 4.50
CA MET A 50 1.89 -9.03 3.60
C MET A 50 0.88 -8.52 2.56
N ILE A 51 -0.10 -7.70 2.97
CA ILE A 51 -1.10 -7.13 2.06
C ILE A 51 -0.44 -6.18 1.05
N GLU A 52 0.46 -5.31 1.51
CA GLU A 52 1.24 -4.41 0.65
C GLU A 52 2.11 -5.20 -0.35
N ALA A 53 2.78 -6.25 0.11
CA ALA A 53 3.61 -7.11 -0.73
C ALA A 53 2.77 -7.80 -1.81
N THR A 54 1.63 -8.40 -1.43
CA THR A 54 0.71 -9.03 -2.38
C THR A 54 0.23 -8.02 -3.42
N GLY A 55 -0.22 -6.82 -3.00
CA GLY A 55 -0.64 -5.77 -3.91
C GLY A 55 0.46 -5.36 -4.89
N ALA A 56 1.67 -5.11 -4.40
CA ALA A 56 2.80 -4.71 -5.23
C ALA A 56 3.27 -5.81 -6.19
N ILE A 57 3.26 -7.08 -5.76
CA ILE A 57 3.61 -8.24 -6.61
C ILE A 57 2.56 -8.42 -7.71
N LEU A 58 1.26 -8.36 -7.39
CA LEU A 58 0.20 -8.44 -8.40
C LEU A 58 0.28 -7.29 -9.40
N MET A 59 0.56 -6.06 -8.92
CA MET A 59 0.82 -4.92 -9.81
C MET A 59 2.01 -5.17 -10.72
N LEU A 60 3.11 -5.73 -10.21
CA LEU A 60 4.30 -6.04 -11.00
C LEU A 60 4.03 -7.13 -12.05
N ILE A 61 3.39 -8.23 -11.66
CA ILE A 61 3.02 -9.29 -12.60
C ILE A 61 2.07 -8.75 -13.67
N GLY A 62 1.07 -7.95 -13.28
CA GLY A 62 0.18 -7.30 -14.23
C GLY A 62 0.92 -6.38 -15.20
N LEU A 63 1.90 -5.61 -14.71
CA LEU A 63 2.72 -4.75 -15.57
C LEU A 63 3.54 -5.58 -16.58
N LEU A 64 4.22 -6.64 -16.12
CA LEU A 64 5.09 -7.47 -16.95
C LEU A 64 4.31 -8.32 -17.97
N SER A 65 3.08 -8.70 -17.63
CA SER A 65 2.17 -9.45 -18.50
C SER A 65 1.25 -8.57 -19.35
N ALA A 66 1.39 -7.24 -19.27
CA ALA A 66 0.47 -6.28 -19.89
C ALA A 66 -1.01 -6.51 -19.54
N ASN A 67 -1.30 -7.02 -18.34
CA ASN A 67 -2.64 -7.30 -17.83
C ASN A 67 -3.12 -6.19 -16.88
N ASN A 68 -3.87 -5.24 -17.44
CA ASN A 68 -4.39 -4.08 -16.70
C ASN A 68 -5.34 -4.45 -15.56
N LEU A 69 -6.14 -5.51 -15.70
CA LEU A 69 -7.04 -5.96 -14.64
C LEU A 69 -6.26 -6.48 -13.45
N LEU A 70 -5.23 -7.28 -13.69
CA LEU A 70 -4.36 -7.79 -12.62
C LEU A 70 -3.59 -6.66 -11.93
N SER A 71 -3.13 -5.65 -12.69
CA SER A 71 -2.56 -4.43 -12.12
C SER A 71 -3.56 -3.67 -11.26
N ALA A 72 -4.82 -3.54 -11.70
CA ALA A 72 -5.85 -2.87 -10.95
C ALA A 72 -6.23 -3.62 -9.65
N ILE A 73 -6.26 -4.96 -9.69
CA ILE A 73 -6.43 -5.80 -8.50
C ILE A 73 -5.27 -5.59 -7.53
N GLY A 74 -4.02 -5.58 -8.00
CA GLY A 74 -2.88 -5.28 -7.14
C GLY A 74 -2.96 -3.88 -6.51
N ALA A 75 -3.37 -2.88 -7.29
CA ALA A 75 -3.54 -1.51 -6.81
C ALA A 75 -4.65 -1.38 -5.75
N SER A 76 -5.71 -2.19 -5.81
CA SER A 76 -6.80 -2.14 -4.80
C SER A 76 -6.34 -2.56 -3.40
N PHE A 77 -5.34 -3.45 -3.30
CA PHE A 77 -4.72 -3.78 -2.01
C PHE A 77 -3.99 -2.57 -1.42
N ILE A 78 -3.33 -1.77 -2.28
CA ILE A 78 -2.66 -0.54 -1.87
C ILE A 78 -3.66 0.55 -1.49
N VAL A 79 -4.80 0.63 -2.19
CA VAL A 79 -5.93 1.48 -1.79
C VAL A 79 -6.38 1.11 -0.38
N PHE A 80 -6.60 -0.18 -0.11
CA PHE A 80 -7.04 -0.67 1.20
C PHE A 80 -6.06 -0.30 2.32
N THR A 81 -4.76 -0.55 2.14
CA THR A 81 -3.76 -0.20 3.17
C THR A 81 -3.58 1.30 3.33
N SER A 82 -3.70 2.09 2.25
CA SER A 82 -3.64 3.55 2.31
C SER A 82 -4.83 4.14 3.08
N VAL A 83 -6.06 3.63 2.85
CA VAL A 83 -7.26 4.01 3.63
C VAL A 83 -7.08 3.66 5.11
N GLY A 84 -6.58 2.46 5.40
CA GLY A 84 -6.28 2.04 6.77
C GLY A 84 -5.26 2.96 7.45
N ALA A 85 -4.17 3.30 6.77
CA ALA A 85 -3.16 4.23 7.28
C ALA A 85 -3.74 5.63 7.53
N MET A 86 -4.55 6.15 6.59
CA MET A 86 -5.24 7.44 6.76
C MET A 86 -6.15 7.45 8.00
N PHE A 87 -6.91 6.37 8.23
CA PHE A 87 -7.76 6.25 9.40
C PHE A 87 -6.95 6.39 10.70
N PHE A 88 -5.81 5.70 10.82
CA PHE A 88 -4.96 5.79 12.00
C PHE A 88 -4.33 7.18 12.17
N HIS A 89 -3.81 7.77 11.09
CA HIS A 89 -3.25 9.13 11.15
C HIS A 89 -4.30 10.16 11.55
N PHE A 90 -5.52 10.12 10.99
CA PHE A 90 -6.57 11.06 11.40
C PHE A 90 -7.09 10.83 12.82
N ARG A 91 -7.03 9.58 13.32
CA ARG A 91 -7.52 9.24 14.65
C ARG A 91 -6.51 9.54 15.77
N PHE A 92 -5.22 9.44 15.49
CA PHE A 92 -4.15 9.47 16.51
C PHE A 92 -3.05 10.52 16.26
N ASP A 93 -2.95 11.08 15.05
CA ASP A 93 -1.92 12.04 14.64
C ASP A 93 -2.54 13.33 14.08
N THR A 94 -1.74 14.13 13.36
CA THR A 94 -2.23 15.30 12.63
C THR A 94 -2.59 14.94 11.20
N TRP A 95 -3.40 15.78 10.55
CA TRP A 95 -3.71 15.62 9.13
C TRP A 95 -2.46 15.66 8.24
N LYS A 96 -1.38 16.33 8.67
CA LYS A 96 -0.12 16.43 7.93
C LYS A 96 0.61 15.09 7.89
N ASP A 97 0.49 14.30 8.96
CA ASP A 97 1.08 12.97 9.03
C ASP A 97 0.38 11.98 8.08
N ALA A 98 -0.87 12.26 7.71
CA ALA A 98 -1.62 11.46 6.73
C ALA A 98 -1.23 11.75 5.27
N ILE A 99 -0.47 12.82 4.97
CA ILE A 99 -0.13 13.22 3.59
C ILE A 99 0.45 12.06 2.76
N PRO A 100 1.44 11.29 3.26
CA PRO A 100 1.97 10.15 2.50
C PRO A 100 0.88 9.14 2.11
N SER A 101 0.00 8.78 3.05
CA SER A 101 -1.09 7.84 2.79
C SER A 101 -2.17 8.38 1.85
N ILE A 102 -2.41 9.70 1.85
CA ILE A 102 -3.30 10.36 0.88
C ILE A 102 -2.68 10.30 -0.52
N VAL A 103 -1.39 10.57 -0.65
CA VAL A 103 -0.69 10.49 -1.94
C VAL A 103 -0.71 9.06 -2.48
N THR A 104 -0.40 8.05 -1.65
CA THR A 104 -0.45 6.64 -2.10
C THR A 104 -1.87 6.20 -2.43
N LEU A 105 -2.89 6.69 -1.72
CA LEU A 105 -4.30 6.45 -2.06
C LEU A 105 -4.63 7.01 -3.45
N LEU A 106 -4.32 8.28 -3.71
CA LEU A 106 -4.64 8.92 -4.99
C LEU A 106 -3.93 8.22 -6.16
N LEU A 107 -2.64 7.91 -6.01
CA LEU A 107 -1.87 7.21 -7.03
C LEU A 107 -2.39 5.79 -7.28
N SER A 108 -2.74 5.05 -6.23
CA SER A 108 -3.27 3.68 -6.37
C SER A 108 -4.67 3.65 -6.95
N LEU A 109 -5.54 4.63 -6.64
CA LEU A 109 -6.85 4.79 -7.28
C LEU A 109 -6.73 5.02 -8.79
N LEU A 110 -5.74 5.81 -9.24
CA LEU A 110 -5.49 6.01 -10.67
C LEU A 110 -5.08 4.72 -11.39
N VAL A 111 -4.33 3.83 -10.73
CA VAL A 111 -3.96 2.51 -11.30
C VAL A 111 -5.11 1.51 -11.20
N ALA A 112 -5.96 1.62 -10.17
CA ALA A 112 -7.11 0.75 -9.94
C ALA A 112 -8.33 1.09 -10.81
N SER A 113 -8.34 2.22 -11.53
CA SER A 113 -9.51 2.67 -12.30
C SER A 113 -10.08 1.63 -13.29
N PRO A 114 -9.28 0.77 -13.97
CA PRO A 114 -9.84 -0.26 -14.85
C PRO A 114 -10.74 -1.28 -14.13
N LEU A 115 -10.56 -1.46 -12.82
CA LEU A 115 -11.42 -2.34 -12.02
C LEU A 115 -12.82 -1.76 -11.85
N ILE A 116 -12.96 -0.43 -11.78
CA ILE A 116 -14.24 0.26 -11.66
C ILE A 116 -15.06 0.04 -12.95
N GLU A 117 -14.41 0.15 -14.10
CA GLU A 117 -15.04 -0.14 -15.40
C GLU A 117 -15.46 -1.59 -15.52
N PHE A 118 -14.61 -2.54 -15.09
CA PHE A 118 -14.94 -3.96 -15.10
C PHE A 118 -16.14 -4.30 -14.20
N VAL A 119 -16.19 -3.76 -12.98
CA VAL A 119 -17.31 -4.00 -12.06
C VAL A 119 -18.61 -3.35 -12.56
N ALA A 120 -18.54 -2.20 -13.23
CA ALA A 120 -19.72 -1.54 -13.81
C ALA A 120 -20.34 -2.30 -15.00
N LEU A 121 -19.63 -3.30 -15.56
CA LEU A 121 -20.07 -4.12 -16.69
C LEU A 121 -20.66 -5.49 -16.28
N ILE A 122 -20.65 -5.82 -14.98
CA ILE A 122 -21.28 -7.02 -14.41
C ILE A 122 -22.59 -6.63 -13.75
#